data_AF-A0A5W5B5T1-F1
#
_entry.id   AF-A0A5W5B5T1-F1
#
_cell.length_a   1.000
_cell.length_b   1.000
_cell.length_c   1.000
_cell.angle_alpha   90.00
_cell.angle_beta   90.00
_cell.angle_gamma   90.00
#
_symmetry.space_group_name_H-M   'P 1'
#
loop_
_entity.id
_entity.type
_entity.pdbx_description
1 polymer ?
#
loop_
_entity_poly.entity_id
_entity_poly.type
_entity_poly.pdbx_seq_one_letter_code
_entity_poly.pdbx_strand_id
1 'polypeptide(L)'
;MEGLLKQNYNNLYLGCIFVDFSISHLRFFTNERWIDYLIETKLKIVIVCDKYLKPLANYWFKHSKDIFLVIYQQDRLTLACEKLKKRFIYQRDAFFGGESLSELEFAVLSALISGDGCLQLADELNVDIRTIYAAKRRAEKKMGADINTLFRFSHSL
;
A
#
# COMPACT_ATOMS: atom_id res chain seq x y z
N MET A 1 -11.68 4.91 14.79
CA MET A 1 -10.42 4.35 15.33
C MET A 1 -10.60 3.74 16.72
N GLU A 2 -11.27 4.42 17.67
CA GLU A 2 -11.44 3.94 19.06
C GLU A 2 -12.16 2.57 19.22
N GLY A 3 -13.07 2.22 18.30
CA GLY A 3 -13.81 0.94 18.37
C GLY A 3 -12.96 -0.31 18.10
N LEU A 4 -11.87 -0.20 17.33
CA LEU A 4 -10.99 -1.32 16.99
C LEU A 4 -10.14 -1.78 18.19
N LEU A 5 -9.77 -0.83 19.06
CA LEU A 5 -8.86 -1.07 20.19
C LEU A 5 -9.58 -1.72 21.39
N LYS A 6 -10.85 -1.38 21.62
CA LYS A 6 -11.59 -1.86 22.82
C LYS A 6 -12.00 -3.35 22.77
N GLN A 7 -12.08 -3.98 21.60
CA GLN A 7 -12.64 -5.34 21.46
C GLN A 7 -11.60 -6.49 21.38
N ASN A 8 -10.29 -6.19 21.44
CA ASN A 8 -9.24 -7.17 21.15
C ASN A 8 -8.23 -7.39 22.30
N TYR A 9 -8.61 -7.06 23.54
CA TYR A 9 -7.75 -7.06 24.73
C TYR A 9 -7.01 -8.38 25.02
N ASN A 10 -7.45 -9.53 24.49
CA ASN A 10 -6.85 -10.83 24.80
C ASN A 10 -5.74 -11.30 23.84
N ASN A 11 -5.49 -10.63 22.71
CA ASN A 11 -4.50 -11.07 21.69
C ASN A 11 -3.27 -10.14 21.54
N LEU A 12 -3.12 -9.11 22.37
CA LEU A 12 -2.15 -8.01 22.20
C LEU A 12 -0.98 -8.09 23.19
N TYR A 13 -0.11 -9.09 23.09
CA TYR A 13 1.23 -9.01 23.71
C TYR A 13 2.25 -8.29 22.80
N LEU A 14 1.93 -8.08 21.52
CA LEU A 14 2.65 -7.17 20.62
C LEU A 14 1.63 -6.19 20.04
N GLY A 15 1.72 -4.91 20.39
CA GLY A 15 0.82 -3.87 19.90
C GLY A 15 0.76 -3.81 18.36
N CYS A 16 -0.28 -3.16 17.83
CA CYS A 16 -0.42 -2.91 16.39
C CYS A 16 -0.27 -1.42 16.09
N ILE A 17 0.34 -1.11 14.95
CA ILE A 17 0.28 0.23 14.35
C ILE A 17 -0.73 0.19 13.22
N PHE A 18 -1.70 1.09 13.24
CA PHE A 18 -2.64 1.28 12.13
C PHE A 18 -2.14 2.43 11.27
N VAL A 19 -1.80 2.14 10.02
CA VAL A 19 -1.31 3.12 9.05
C VAL A 19 -2.48 3.58 8.19
N ASP A 20 -2.76 4.88 8.18
CA ASP A 20 -3.71 5.48 7.23
C ASP A 20 -3.11 5.49 5.83
N PHE A 21 -3.48 4.50 5.03
CA PHE A 21 -2.96 4.28 3.68
C PHE A 21 -3.92 4.89 2.66
N SER A 22 -4.06 6.20 2.75
CA SER A 22 -4.96 7.02 1.93
C SER A 22 -4.20 7.81 0.87
N ILE A 23 -4.87 8.14 -0.24
CA ILE A 23 -4.34 8.91 -1.38
C ILE A 23 -3.71 10.24 -0.96
N SER A 24 -4.22 10.83 0.12
CA SER A 24 -3.68 11.99 0.82
C SER A 24 -2.20 11.88 1.14
N HIS A 25 -1.68 10.67 1.34
CA HIS A 25 -0.30 10.38 1.72
C HIS A 25 0.47 9.59 0.64
N LEU A 26 -0.02 9.57 -0.61
CA LEU A 26 0.56 8.78 -1.71
C LEU A 26 2.08 8.97 -1.84
N ARG A 27 2.58 10.22 -1.78
CA ARG A 27 4.01 10.54 -1.93
C ARG A 27 4.90 9.86 -0.89
N PHE A 28 4.35 9.64 0.30
CA PHE A 28 5.06 8.95 1.37
C PHE A 28 5.16 7.45 1.09
N PHE A 29 4.11 6.87 0.51
CA PHE A 29 4.03 5.42 0.24
C PHE A 29 4.68 4.95 -1.05
N THR A 30 5.23 5.86 -1.86
CA THR A 30 6.06 5.53 -3.02
C THR A 30 7.56 5.43 -2.67
N ASN A 31 7.93 5.73 -1.43
CA ASN A 31 9.32 5.67 -0.95
C ASN A 31 9.49 4.56 0.10
N GLU A 32 10.40 3.61 -0.10
CA GLU A 32 10.61 2.48 0.83
C GLU A 32 10.83 2.88 2.30
N ARG A 33 11.38 4.07 2.58
CA ARG A 33 11.71 4.53 3.94
C ARG A 33 10.52 4.55 4.90
N TRP A 34 9.29 4.68 4.40
CA TRP A 34 8.11 4.72 5.29
C TRP A 34 7.97 3.43 6.11
N ILE A 35 8.33 2.29 5.53
CA ILE A 35 8.14 1.00 6.18
C ILE A 35 9.30 0.65 7.11
N ASP A 36 10.53 1.04 6.75
CA ASP A 36 11.72 0.80 7.55
C ASP A 36 11.56 1.36 8.97
N TYR A 37 11.08 2.61 9.06
CA TYR A 37 10.79 3.27 10.33
C TYR A 37 9.77 2.49 11.19
N LEU A 38 8.76 1.89 10.58
CA LEU A 38 7.74 1.13 11.30
C LEU A 38 8.23 -0.25 11.72
N ILE A 39 9.09 -0.89 10.92
CA ILE A 39 9.68 -2.20 11.22
C ILE A 39 10.57 -2.12 12.47
N GLU A 40 11.26 -1.01 12.69
CA GLU A 40 12.08 -0.78 13.88
C GLU A 40 11.28 -0.87 15.18
N THR A 41 10.00 -0.48 15.16
CA THR A 41 9.12 -0.52 16.34
C THR A 41 8.79 -1.94 16.82
N LYS A 42 8.99 -2.96 15.98
CA LYS A 42 8.57 -4.36 16.20
C LYS A 42 7.07 -4.58 16.41
N LEU A 43 6.26 -3.53 16.23
CA LEU A 43 4.80 -3.62 16.28
C LEU A 43 4.25 -4.22 15.00
N LYS A 44 3.06 -4.82 15.07
CA LYS A 44 2.39 -5.37 13.89
C LYS A 44 1.82 -4.25 13.03
N ILE A 45 2.29 -4.14 11.79
CA ILE A 45 1.83 -3.10 10.87
C ILE A 45 0.51 -3.54 10.24
N VAL A 46 -0.55 -2.76 10.47
CA VAL A 46 -1.87 -2.94 9.87
C VAL A 46 -2.14 -1.75 8.96
N ILE A 47 -2.23 -2.01 7.66
CA ILE A 47 -2.59 -1.00 6.66
C ILE A 47 -4.11 -0.84 6.64
N VAL A 48 -4.59 0.41 6.69
CA VAL A 48 -6.00 0.75 6.44
C VAL A 48 -6.06 1.55 5.16
N CYS A 49 -6.56 0.94 4.08
CA CYS A 49 -6.40 1.45 2.73
C CYS A 49 -7.70 1.98 2.13
N ASP A 50 -7.62 3.11 1.42
CA ASP A 50 -8.72 3.61 0.59
C ASP A 50 -8.86 2.84 -0.74
N LYS A 51 -9.87 3.20 -1.56
CA LYS A 51 -10.10 2.57 -2.87
C LYS A 51 -8.96 2.79 -3.87
N TYR A 52 -8.27 3.93 -3.82
CA TYR A 52 -7.28 4.32 -4.83
C TYR A 52 -5.97 3.59 -4.59
N LEU A 53 -5.51 3.57 -3.34
CA LEU A 53 -4.21 3.01 -2.99
C LEU A 53 -4.23 1.49 -2.78
N LYS A 54 -5.38 0.83 -2.95
CA LYS A 54 -5.52 -0.62 -2.78
C LYS A 54 -4.45 -1.43 -3.54
N PRO A 55 -4.15 -1.16 -4.82
CA PRO A 55 -3.10 -1.89 -5.54
C PRO A 55 -1.69 -1.65 -4.99
N LEU A 56 -1.42 -0.44 -4.47
CA LEU A 56 -0.14 -0.08 -3.85
C LEU A 56 0.01 -0.74 -2.47
N ALA A 57 -1.05 -0.73 -1.65
CA ALA A 57 -1.08 -1.46 -0.38
C ALA A 57 -0.84 -2.96 -0.59
N ASN A 58 -1.43 -3.52 -1.64
CA ASN A 58 -1.22 -4.92 -2.05
C ASN A 58 0.21 -5.19 -2.53
N TYR A 59 0.83 -4.24 -3.23
CA TYR A 59 2.25 -4.33 -3.59
C TYR A 59 3.11 -4.42 -2.34
N TRP A 60 2.98 -3.49 -1.40
CA TRP A 60 3.72 -3.51 -0.15
C TRP A 60 3.46 -4.78 0.66
N PHE A 61 2.20 -5.20 0.75
CA PHE A 61 1.86 -6.43 1.46
C PHE A 61 2.61 -7.62 0.88
N LYS A 62 2.69 -7.77 -0.45
CA LYS A 62 3.46 -8.85 -1.08
C LYS A 62 4.96 -8.77 -0.76
N HIS A 63 5.56 -7.59 -0.83
CA HIS A 63 7.01 -7.41 -0.77
C HIS A 63 7.58 -7.26 0.65
N SER A 64 6.76 -6.88 1.65
CA SER A 64 7.20 -6.80 3.06
C SER A 64 6.47 -7.80 3.95
N LYS A 65 7.22 -8.71 4.58
CA LYS A 65 6.69 -9.73 5.52
C LYS A 65 6.22 -9.13 6.85
N ASP A 66 6.65 -7.92 7.17
CA ASP A 66 6.34 -7.22 8.41
C ASP A 66 4.92 -6.61 8.42
N ILE A 67 4.32 -6.45 7.24
CA ILE A 67 2.92 -6.04 7.12
C ILE A 67 2.04 -7.21 7.54
N PHE A 68 1.38 -7.03 8.68
CA PHE A 68 0.54 -8.03 9.31
C PHE A 68 -0.76 -8.21 8.52
N LEU A 69 -1.46 -7.13 8.20
CA LEU A 69 -2.77 -7.17 7.56
C LEU A 69 -3.04 -5.91 6.74
N VAL A 70 -3.82 -6.04 5.67
CA VAL A 70 -4.44 -4.92 4.96
C VAL A 70 -5.95 -4.96 5.20
N ILE A 71 -6.51 -3.85 5.66
CA ILE A 71 -7.95 -3.60 5.79
C ILE A 71 -8.35 -2.70 4.63
N TYR A 72 -9.30 -3.13 3.82
CA TYR A 72 -9.75 -2.38 2.65
C TYR A 72 -10.98 -1.52 2.97
N GLN A 73 -11.18 -0.43 2.24
CA GLN A 73 -12.32 0.48 2.43
C GLN A 73 -13.69 -0.21 2.50
N GLN A 74 -13.90 -1.26 1.70
CA GLN A 74 -15.16 -2.02 1.68
C GLN A 74 -15.34 -2.98 2.87
N ASP A 75 -14.30 -3.21 3.67
CA ASP A 75 -14.38 -4.07 4.85
C ASP A 75 -15.15 -3.35 5.96
N ARG A 76 -16.31 -3.91 6.32
CA ARG A 76 -17.03 -3.48 7.53
C ARG A 76 -16.16 -3.69 8.76
N LEU A 77 -16.36 -2.88 9.79
CA LEU A 77 -15.61 -2.96 11.04
C LEU A 77 -15.59 -4.37 11.64
N THR A 78 -16.73 -5.08 11.62
CA THR A 78 -16.84 -6.46 12.11
C THR A 78 -15.94 -7.41 11.32
N LEU A 79 -15.95 -7.33 10.00
CA LEU A 79 -15.10 -8.13 9.13
C LEU A 79 -13.62 -7.80 9.33
N ALA A 80 -13.26 -6.52 9.52
CA ALA A 80 -11.90 -6.12 9.82
C ALA A 80 -11.40 -6.69 11.15
N CYS A 81 -12.23 -6.65 12.21
CA CYS A 81 -11.94 -7.29 13.49
C CYS A 81 -11.76 -8.80 13.35
N GLU A 82 -12.62 -9.48 12.59
CA GLU A 82 -12.48 -10.91 12.32
C GLU A 82 -11.20 -11.24 11.55
N LYS A 83 -10.86 -10.48 10.51
CA LYS A 83 -9.61 -10.65 9.78
C LYS A 83 -8.41 -10.49 10.70
N LEU A 84 -8.42 -9.48 11.57
CA LEU A 84 -7.35 -9.24 12.54
C LEU A 84 -7.19 -10.43 13.49
N LYS A 85 -8.29 -10.94 14.07
CA LYS A 85 -8.27 -12.12 14.94
C LYS A 85 -7.77 -13.37 14.22
N LYS A 86 -8.30 -13.64 13.01
CA LYS A 86 -7.92 -14.79 12.19
C LYS A 86 -6.46 -14.71 11.77
N ARG A 87 -5.93 -13.51 11.49
CA ARG A 87 -4.53 -13.36 11.04
C ARG A 87 -3.49 -13.87 12.04
N PHE A 88 -3.80 -13.91 13.33
CA PHE A 88 -2.94 -14.53 14.36
C PHE A 88 -2.82 -16.05 14.22
N ILE A 89 -3.78 -16.69 13.54
CA ILE A 89 -3.89 -18.15 13.43
C ILE A 89 -3.62 -18.63 12.00
N TYR A 90 -4.02 -17.84 11.00
CA TYR A 90 -4.02 -18.24 9.58
C TYR A 90 -2.86 -17.61 8.76
N GLN A 91 -2.51 -18.30 7.67
CA GLN A 91 -1.49 -17.85 6.71
C GLN A 91 -1.83 -16.49 6.06
N ARG A 92 -0.78 -15.76 5.66
CA ARG A 92 -0.90 -14.37 5.20
C ARG A 92 -1.74 -14.18 3.96
N ASP A 93 -1.55 -15.06 3.01
CA ASP A 93 -2.08 -14.86 1.67
C ASP A 93 -3.60 -15.04 1.62
N ALA A 94 -4.20 -15.67 2.64
CA ALA A 94 -5.65 -15.76 2.81
C ALA A 94 -6.35 -14.39 3.02
N PHE A 95 -5.59 -13.33 3.32
CA PHE A 95 -6.12 -11.98 3.58
C PHE A 95 -5.85 -11.00 2.44
N PHE A 96 -5.19 -11.46 1.37
CA PHE A 96 -4.93 -10.65 0.18
C PHE A 96 -6.21 -10.48 -0.66
N GLY A 97 -6.52 -9.26 -1.06
CA GLY A 97 -7.72 -8.96 -1.85
C GLY A 97 -7.47 -7.99 -3.01
N GLY A 98 -7.73 -8.44 -4.24
CA GLY A 98 -7.73 -7.61 -5.45
C GLY A 98 -6.39 -7.53 -6.18
N GLU A 99 -6.25 -6.55 -7.08
CA GLU A 99 -5.05 -6.38 -7.88
C GLU A 99 -3.89 -5.78 -7.07
N SER A 100 -2.66 -6.08 -7.47
CA SER A 100 -1.43 -5.48 -6.95
C SER A 100 -0.72 -4.74 -8.07
N LEU A 101 0.01 -3.68 -7.75
CA LEU A 101 1.03 -3.20 -8.68
C LEU A 101 2.09 -4.29 -8.90
N SER A 102 2.65 -4.34 -10.11
CA SER A 102 3.91 -5.05 -10.37
C SER A 102 5.10 -4.17 -9.98
N GLU A 103 6.31 -4.74 -9.92
CA GLU A 103 7.54 -3.98 -9.68
C GLU A 103 7.73 -2.84 -10.66
N LEU A 104 7.51 -3.08 -11.96
CA LEU A 104 7.61 -2.04 -12.98
C LEU A 104 6.52 -0.96 -12.82
N GLU A 105 5.29 -1.35 -12.50
CA GLU A 105 4.21 -0.38 -12.25
C GLU A 105 4.49 0.49 -11.02
N PHE A 106 5.07 -0.09 -9.97
CA PHE A 106 5.54 0.63 -8.79
C PHE A 106 6.69 1.57 -9.14
N ALA A 107 7.72 1.10 -9.83
CA ALA A 107 8.86 1.93 -10.24
C ALA A 107 8.42 3.14 -11.07
N VAL A 108 7.53 2.94 -12.04
CA VAL A 108 6.97 4.03 -12.85
C VAL A 108 6.16 5.01 -12.01
N LEU A 109 5.33 4.53 -11.09
CA LEU A 109 4.57 5.39 -10.18
C LEU A 109 5.52 6.22 -9.30
N SER A 110 6.51 5.59 -8.68
CA SER A 110 7.45 6.25 -7.76
C SER A 110 8.32 7.29 -8.45
N ALA A 111 8.83 7.00 -9.64
CA ALA A 111 9.59 7.95 -10.44
C ALA A 111 8.75 9.19 -10.80
N LEU A 112 7.54 8.98 -11.32
CA LEU A 112 6.65 10.07 -11.74
C LEU A 112 6.19 10.94 -10.57
N ILE A 113 5.94 10.35 -9.40
CA ILE A 113 5.58 11.10 -8.18
C ILE A 113 6.79 11.88 -7.63
N SER A 114 8.02 11.39 -7.84
CA SER A 114 9.27 12.07 -7.47
C SER A 114 9.65 13.19 -8.44
N GLY A 115 9.00 13.26 -9.60
CA GLY A 115 9.26 14.29 -10.63
C GLY A 115 10.14 13.82 -11.79
N ASP A 116 10.52 12.55 -11.82
CA ASP A 116 11.36 11.98 -12.87
C ASP A 116 10.57 11.74 -14.17
N GLY A 117 11.26 11.79 -15.30
CA GLY A 117 10.67 11.57 -16.62
C GLY A 117 10.62 10.10 -17.04
N CYS A 118 9.62 9.72 -17.85
CA CYS A 118 9.52 8.37 -18.42
C CYS A 118 10.74 7.97 -19.28
N LEU A 119 11.39 8.93 -19.95
CA LEU A 119 12.58 8.69 -20.76
C LEU A 119 13.76 8.29 -19.89
N GLN A 120 14.02 9.08 -18.84
CA GLN A 120 15.09 8.80 -17.88
C GLN A 120 14.88 7.41 -17.24
N LEU A 121 13.66 7.10 -16.80
CA LEU A 121 13.37 5.79 -16.22
C LEU A 121 13.53 4.63 -17.22
N ALA A 122 13.20 4.86 -18.49
CA ALA A 122 13.39 3.85 -19.54
C ALA A 122 14.88 3.52 -19.72
N ASP A 123 15.72 4.56 -19.74
CA ASP A 123 17.18 4.42 -19.85
C ASP A 123 17.77 3.74 -18.60
N GLU A 124 17.36 4.16 -17.39
CA GLU A 124 17.82 3.59 -16.11
C GLU A 124 17.47 2.10 -15.97
N LEU A 125 16.26 1.71 -16.39
CA LEU A 125 15.80 0.31 -16.33
C LEU A 125 16.21 -0.51 -17.56
N ASN A 126 16.85 0.11 -18.56
CA ASN A 126 17.19 -0.50 -19.84
C ASN A 126 15.99 -1.19 -20.51
N VAL A 127 14.85 -0.50 -20.58
CA VAL A 127 13.61 -0.99 -21.19
C VAL A 127 13.09 0.00 -22.24
N ASP A 128 12.35 -0.51 -23.22
CA ASP A 128 11.72 0.35 -24.22
C ASP A 128 10.71 1.32 -23.58
N ILE A 129 10.71 2.58 -24.01
CA ILE A 129 9.83 3.62 -23.49
C ILE A 129 8.33 3.26 -23.59
N ARG A 130 7.92 2.46 -24.58
CA ARG A 130 6.53 1.98 -24.70
C ARG A 130 6.17 1.06 -23.55
N THR A 131 7.13 0.31 -23.01
CA THR A 131 6.97 -0.55 -21.83
C THR A 131 6.69 0.31 -20.58
N ILE A 132 7.39 1.44 -20.44
CA ILE A 132 7.14 2.42 -19.38
C ILE A 132 5.73 2.99 -19.49
N TYR A 133 5.32 3.46 -20.68
CA TYR A 133 3.96 3.98 -20.88
C TYR A 133 2.86 2.93 -20.68
N ALA A 134 3.10 1.68 -21.08
CA ALA A 134 2.19 0.58 -20.83
C ALA A 134 2.05 0.29 -19.32
N ALA A 135 3.16 0.29 -18.58
CA ALA A 135 3.15 0.14 -17.13
C ALA A 135 2.45 1.31 -16.43
N LYS A 136 2.72 2.56 -16.82
CA LYS A 136 1.99 3.75 -16.35
C LYS A 136 0.49 3.56 -16.50
N ARG A 137 0.03 3.20 -17.70
CA ARG A 137 -1.41 3.03 -17.99
C ARG A 137 -2.04 1.90 -17.17
N ARG A 138 -1.31 0.80 -16.94
CA ARG A 138 -1.79 -0.30 -16.09
C ARG A 138 -1.88 0.13 -14.62
N ALA A 139 -0.89 0.86 -14.11
CA ALA A 139 -0.93 1.42 -12.75
C ALA A 139 -2.15 2.34 -12.59
N GLU A 140 -2.35 3.31 -13.50
CA GLU A 140 -3.50 4.22 -13.47
C GLU A 140 -4.85 3.47 -13.49
N LYS A 141 -4.96 2.43 -14.34
CA LYS A 141 -6.16 1.59 -14.41
C LYS A 141 -6.43 0.89 -13.07
N LYS A 142 -5.41 0.29 -12.46
CA LYS A 142 -5.55 -0.42 -11.16
C LYS A 142 -5.91 0.54 -10.03
N MET A 143 -5.26 1.71 -10.00
CA MET A 143 -5.46 2.74 -8.98
C MET A 143 -6.78 3.51 -9.19
N GLY A 144 -7.41 3.39 -10.36
CA GLY A 144 -8.71 3.99 -10.66
C GLY A 144 -8.67 5.51 -10.95
N ALA A 145 -7.48 6.06 -11.21
CA ALA A 145 -7.27 7.46 -11.59
C ALA A 145 -5.93 7.63 -12.32
N ASP A 146 -5.81 8.67 -13.14
CA ASP A 146 -4.53 9.05 -13.75
C ASP A 146 -3.55 9.61 -12.71
N ILE A 147 -2.25 9.56 -13.00
CA ILE A 147 -1.20 9.97 -12.05
C ILE A 147 -1.33 11.44 -11.64
N ASN A 148 -1.77 12.34 -12.53
CA ASN A 148 -1.92 13.75 -12.18
C ASN A 148 -3.07 13.93 -11.18
N THR A 149 -4.17 13.21 -11.37
CA THR A 149 -5.29 13.16 -10.42
C THR A 149 -4.84 12.56 -9.08
N LEU A 150 -4.08 11.45 -9.10
CA LEU A 150 -3.52 10.85 -7.89
C LEU A 150 -2.62 11.83 -7.13
N PHE A 151 -1.76 12.55 -7.85
CA PHE A 151 -0.85 13.54 -7.30
C PHE A 151 -1.58 14.77 -6.73
N ARG A 152 -2.63 15.26 -7.40
CA ARG A 152 -3.44 16.40 -6.93
C ARG A 152 -4.12 16.15 -5.59
N PHE A 153 -4.52 14.91 -5.31
CA PHE A 153 -5.13 14.53 -4.04
C PHE A 153 -4.11 14.23 -2.93
N SER A 154 -2.82 14.18 -3.26
CA SER A 154 -1.76 13.98 -2.28
C SER A 154 -1.30 15.30 -1.67
N HIS A 155 -1.08 15.33 -0.35
CA HIS A 155 -0.48 16.48 0.32
C HIS A 155 0.98 16.66 -0.13
N SER A 156 1.46 17.90 -0.12
CA SER A 156 2.89 18.18 -0.18
C SER A 156 3.58 17.61 1.05
N LEU A 157 4.76 17.01 0.84
CA LEU A 157 5.66 16.60 1.91
C LEU A 157 6.24 17.82 2.64
#